data_AF-A0A9D4VQ10-F1
#
_entry.id   AF-A0A9D4VQ10-F1
#
_cell.length_a   1.000
_cell.length_b   1.000
_cell.length_c   1.000
_cell.angle_alpha   90.00
_cell.angle_beta   90.00
_cell.angle_gamma   90.00
#
_symmetry.space_group_name_H-M   'P 1'
#
loop_
_entity.id
_entity.type
_entity.pdbx_description
1 polymer ?
#
loop_
_entity_poly.entity_id
_entity_poly.type
_entity_poly.pdbx_seq_one_letter_code
_entity_poly.pdbx_strand_id
1 'polypeptide(L)'
;MIGLHISYQDLNIGIALWLASGGNGWVSDADDNDATHARIKYKSNARILLVGSGADEQCAGYGRHRTSFRRGSWLGLHEEMKLDMQRIWKRNLGRDDRCIADNGKEARFPFLDEDVIRVLLDFPLWEVANLDQPSGTGDKKILREVAELLGLYEAAVLPKRAIQFGSRIARESNRKNFGSNRAANQASAGSVKICRKSNFN
;
A
#
# COMPACT_ATOMS: atom_id res chain seq x y z
N MET A 1 -25.17 -6.44 11.67
CA MET A 1 -23.80 -6.75 12.12
C MET A 1 -23.09 -7.49 10.99
N ILE A 2 -22.44 -6.77 10.07
CA ILE A 2 -21.78 -7.41 8.92
C ILE A 2 -20.44 -7.95 9.42
N GLY A 3 -20.31 -9.28 9.49
CA GLY A 3 -19.06 -9.94 9.85
C GLY A 3 -18.00 -9.63 8.79
N LEU A 4 -17.16 -8.63 9.06
CA LEU A 4 -15.94 -8.42 8.28
C LEU A 4 -14.97 -9.54 8.65
N HIS A 5 -14.87 -10.53 7.77
CA HIS A 5 -13.76 -11.48 7.78
C HIS A 5 -12.47 -10.69 7.52
N ILE A 6 -11.79 -10.28 8.59
CA ILE A 6 -10.52 -9.55 8.52
C ILE A 6 -9.43 -10.58 8.24
N SER A 7 -8.69 -10.39 7.15
CA SER A 7 -7.55 -11.27 6.84
C SER A 7 -6.29 -10.87 7.64
N TYR A 8 -5.31 -11.76 7.75
CA TYR A 8 -4.00 -11.38 8.34
C TYR A 8 -3.33 -10.28 7.54
N GLN A 9 -3.58 -10.25 6.23
CA GLN A 9 -3.13 -9.17 5.36
C GLN A 9 -3.76 -7.83 5.76
N ASP A 10 -5.07 -7.78 5.99
CA ASP A 10 -5.75 -6.54 6.39
C ASP A 10 -5.24 -6.05 7.75
N LEU A 11 -5.01 -6.97 8.70
CA LEU A 11 -4.41 -6.65 10.00
C LEU A 11 -3.00 -6.07 9.84
N ASN A 12 -2.13 -6.74 9.08
CA ASN A 12 -0.74 -6.32 8.92
C ASN A 12 -0.62 -4.96 8.20
N ILE A 13 -1.48 -4.69 7.21
CA ILE A 13 -1.54 -3.39 6.54
C ILE A 13 -2.01 -2.31 7.54
N GLY A 14 -3.06 -2.60 8.32
CA GLY A 14 -3.56 -1.69 9.34
C GLY A 14 -2.52 -1.32 10.39
N ILE A 15 -1.78 -2.32 10.91
CA ILE A 15 -0.68 -2.10 11.87
C ILE A 15 0.42 -1.23 11.25
N ALA A 16 0.78 -1.49 9.98
CA ALA A 16 1.80 -0.70 9.31
C ALA A 16 1.40 0.78 9.19
N LEU A 17 0.15 1.05 8.79
CA LEU A 17 -0.38 2.41 8.69
C LEU A 17 -0.53 3.07 10.05
N TRP A 18 -0.98 2.34 11.07
CA TRP A 18 -1.10 2.85 12.43
C TRP A 18 0.26 3.25 13.00
N LEU A 19 1.29 2.41 12.84
CA LEU A 19 2.65 2.75 13.27
C LEU A 19 3.23 3.94 12.50
N ALA A 20 3.06 3.97 11.17
CA ALA A 20 3.54 5.06 10.33
C ALA A 20 2.86 6.38 10.67
N SER A 21 1.53 6.36 10.87
CA SER A 21 0.76 7.56 11.22
C SER A 21 1.09 8.11 12.59
N GLY A 22 1.56 7.28 13.54
CA GLY A 22 2.09 7.77 14.82
C GLY A 22 3.23 8.78 14.68
N GLY A 23 3.97 8.77 13.57
CA GLY A 23 4.96 9.79 13.22
C GLY A 23 6.17 9.85 14.17
N ASN A 24 6.41 8.79 14.94
CA ASN A 24 7.58 8.67 15.82
C ASN A 24 8.74 8.05 15.02
N GLY A 25 9.89 8.72 15.00
CA GLY A 25 11.05 8.28 14.24
C GLY A 25 12.34 8.89 14.74
N TRP A 26 13.35 8.83 13.89
CA TRP A 26 14.69 9.35 14.15
C TRP A 26 15.10 10.23 12.99
N VAL A 27 15.67 11.39 13.28
CA VAL A 27 16.32 12.26 12.30
C VAL A 27 17.83 12.07 12.47
N SER A 28 18.55 11.90 11.36
CA SER A 28 20.00 11.98 11.38
C SER A 28 20.37 13.44 11.36
N ASP A 29 21.20 13.87 12.30
CA ASP A 29 21.90 15.14 12.12
C ASP A 29 22.84 14.98 10.92
N ALA A 30 22.83 15.95 10.02
CA ALA A 30 23.56 15.92 8.76
C ALA A 30 24.62 17.03 8.74
N ASP A 31 25.15 17.40 9.89
CA ASP A 31 26.39 18.16 9.95
C ASP A 31 27.54 17.24 9.49
N ASP A 32 27.98 17.45 8.25
CA ASP A 32 29.01 16.71 7.48
C ASP A 32 30.38 16.57 8.19
N ASN A 33 30.55 17.15 9.37
CA ASN A 33 31.82 17.19 10.11
C ASN A 33 31.84 16.38 11.41
N ASP A 34 30.72 15.79 11.85
CA ASP A 34 30.68 15.05 13.11
C ASP A 34 30.68 13.53 12.86
N ALA A 35 31.77 12.86 13.26
CA ALA A 35 31.97 11.42 13.13
C ALA A 35 30.96 10.59 13.94
N THR A 36 30.18 11.25 14.80
CA THR A 36 29.04 10.69 15.52
C THR A 36 27.76 11.01 14.77
N HIS A 37 27.31 10.09 13.90
CA HIS A 37 25.97 10.12 13.30
C HIS A 37 24.86 10.02 14.38
N ALA A 38 24.69 11.07 15.17
CA ALA A 38 23.75 11.12 16.27
C ALA A 38 22.33 11.09 15.69
N ARG A 39 21.56 10.09 16.12
CA ARG A 39 20.15 9.98 15.77
C ARG A 39 19.33 10.64 16.87
N ILE A 40 18.55 11.66 16.50
CA ILE A 40 17.67 12.38 17.42
C ILE A 40 16.26 11.83 17.29
N LYS A 41 15.62 11.48 18.41
CA LYS A 41 14.21 11.07 18.41
C LYS A 41 13.35 12.27 17.98
N TYR A 42 12.47 12.04 17.01
CA TYR A 42 11.56 13.05 16.50
C TYR A 42 10.14 12.52 16.42
N LYS A 43 9.18 13.38 16.74
CA LYS A 43 7.76 13.12 16.54
C LYS A 43 7.18 14.17 15.61
N SER A 44 6.66 13.73 14.47
CA SER A 44 6.05 14.62 13.49
C SER A 44 4.74 15.21 14.01
N ASN A 45 4.64 16.54 13.97
CA ASN A 45 3.43 17.31 14.29
C ASN A 45 2.42 17.36 13.14
N ALA A 46 2.70 16.70 12.01
CA ALA A 46 1.82 16.71 10.85
C ALA A 46 0.44 16.12 11.20
N ARG A 47 -0.61 16.88 10.92
CA ARG A 47 -2.01 16.47 11.10
C ARG A 47 -2.59 15.76 9.88
N ILE A 48 -2.01 16.01 8.70
CA ILE A 48 -2.44 15.45 7.43
C ILE A 48 -1.38 14.45 6.97
N LEU A 49 -1.82 13.29 6.50
CA LEU A 49 -0.99 12.27 5.87
C LEU A 49 -1.45 12.07 4.43
N LEU A 50 -0.52 12.25 3.48
CA LEU A 50 -0.75 11.90 2.09
C LEU A 50 -0.51 10.40 1.91
N VAL A 51 -1.53 9.69 1.43
CA VAL A 51 -1.50 8.23 1.28
C VAL A 51 -1.63 7.88 -0.20
N GLY A 52 -0.72 7.04 -0.69
CA GLY A 52 -0.67 6.62 -2.10
C GLY A 52 -1.72 5.59 -2.53
N SER A 53 -2.76 5.34 -1.74
CA SER A 53 -3.85 4.43 -2.11
C SER A 53 -4.60 4.97 -3.34
N GLY A 54 -4.96 4.09 -4.28
CA GLY A 54 -5.53 4.46 -5.58
C GLY A 54 -4.52 4.39 -6.73
N ALA A 55 -3.22 4.51 -6.46
CA ALA A 55 -2.19 4.47 -7.51
C ALA A 55 -2.06 3.07 -8.14
N ASP A 56 -2.10 2.02 -7.32
CA ASP A 56 -1.94 0.65 -7.83
C ASP A 56 -3.19 0.17 -8.57
N GLU A 57 -4.38 0.56 -8.10
CA GLU A 57 -5.68 0.27 -8.71
C GLU A 57 -5.81 0.90 -10.11
N GLN A 58 -5.38 2.15 -10.27
CA GLN A 58 -5.51 2.91 -11.52
C GLN A 58 -4.35 2.73 -12.50
N CYS A 59 -3.16 2.36 -12.02
CA CYS A 59 -1.96 2.27 -12.85
C CYS A 59 -1.40 0.84 -12.96
N ALA A 60 -2.28 -0.16 -12.89
CA ALA A 60 -1.92 -1.57 -13.04
C ALA A 60 -0.83 -2.10 -12.07
N GLY A 61 -0.77 -1.60 -10.83
CA GLY A 61 0.31 -1.89 -9.87
C GLY A 61 0.26 -3.25 -9.17
N TYR A 62 -0.85 -3.99 -9.25
CA TYR A 62 -0.96 -5.31 -8.63
C TYR A 62 -0.52 -6.45 -9.53
N GLY A 63 0.17 -7.45 -8.98
CA GLY A 63 0.55 -8.66 -9.73
C GLY A 63 -0.64 -9.41 -10.37
N ARG A 64 -1.83 -9.33 -9.77
CA ARG A 64 -3.06 -9.89 -10.36
C ARG A 64 -3.49 -9.20 -11.66
N HIS A 65 -3.18 -7.91 -11.83
CA HIS A 65 -3.46 -7.19 -13.08
C HIS A 65 -2.72 -7.82 -14.26
N ARG A 66 -1.46 -8.20 -14.06
CA ARG A 66 -0.67 -8.95 -15.05
C ARG A 66 -1.28 -10.32 -15.34
N THR A 67 -1.78 -11.01 -14.31
CA THR A 67 -2.50 -12.28 -14.50
C THR A 67 -3.76 -12.10 -15.34
N SER A 68 -4.56 -11.07 -15.06
CA SER A 68 -5.78 -10.77 -15.82
C SER A 68 -5.46 -10.33 -17.25
N PHE A 69 -4.40 -9.53 -17.45
CA PHE A 69 -3.89 -9.18 -18.78
C PHE A 69 -3.46 -10.40 -19.60
N ARG A 70 -2.73 -11.35 -19.01
CA ARG A 70 -2.34 -12.58 -19.71
C ARG A 70 -3.53 -13.46 -20.10
N ARG A 71 -4.62 -13.40 -19.32
CA ARG A 71 -5.83 -14.21 -19.55
C ARG A 71 -6.80 -13.58 -20.54
N GLY A 72 -6.92 -12.25 -20.53
CA GLY A 72 -7.96 -11.52 -21.28
C GLY A 72 -7.45 -10.28 -22.02
N SER A 73 -6.14 -10.16 -22.21
CA SER A 73 -5.48 -8.98 -22.81
C SER A 73 -5.94 -7.67 -22.14
N TRP A 74 -6.06 -6.59 -22.92
CA TRP A 74 -6.46 -5.27 -22.45
C TRP A 74 -7.85 -5.25 -21.80
N LEU A 75 -8.82 -6.00 -22.33
CA LEU A 75 -10.15 -6.08 -21.75
C LEU A 75 -10.13 -6.74 -20.36
N GLY A 76 -9.39 -7.84 -20.22
CA GLY A 76 -9.23 -8.51 -18.93
C GLY A 76 -8.53 -7.63 -17.88
N LEU A 77 -7.54 -6.85 -18.30
CA LEU A 77 -6.90 -5.85 -17.44
C LEU A 77 -7.88 -4.75 -17.01
N HIS A 78 -8.62 -4.18 -17.97
CA HIS A 78 -9.60 -3.15 -17.72
C HIS A 78 -10.64 -3.58 -16.69
N GLU A 79 -11.25 -4.74 -16.87
CA GLU A 79 -12.28 -5.26 -15.96
C GLU A 79 -11.73 -5.51 -14.55
N GLU A 80 -10.51 -6.05 -14.41
CA GLU A 80 -9.88 -6.25 -13.10
C GLU A 80 -9.62 -4.91 -12.38
N MET A 81 -9.07 -3.91 -13.09
CA MET A 81 -8.80 -2.59 -12.53
C MET A 81 -10.08 -1.85 -12.16
N LYS A 82 -11.12 -1.97 -12.99
CA LYS A 82 -12.46 -1.41 -12.72
C LYS A 82 -13.07 -2.01 -11.46
N LEU A 83 -12.98 -3.33 -11.28
CA LEU A 83 -13.45 -4.01 -10.07
C LEU A 83 -12.71 -3.55 -8.82
N ASP A 84 -11.40 -3.32 -8.92
CA ASP A 84 -10.58 -2.78 -7.84
C ASP A 84 -11.05 -1.38 -7.43
N MET A 85 -11.25 -0.48 -8.40
CA MET A 85 -11.77 0.87 -8.15
C MET A 85 -13.16 0.84 -7.51
N GLN A 86 -14.07 -0.02 -7.97
CA GLN A 86 -15.42 -0.16 -7.40
C GLN A 86 -15.43 -0.66 -5.94
N ARG A 87 -14.37 -1.35 -5.50
CA ARG A 87 -14.28 -1.99 -4.19
C ARG A 87 -13.30 -1.30 -3.25
N ILE A 88 -12.56 -0.28 -3.71
CA ILE A 88 -11.47 0.35 -2.97
C ILE A 88 -11.92 0.90 -1.61
N TRP A 89 -13.12 1.48 -1.54
CA TRP A 89 -13.70 2.02 -0.31
C TRP A 89 -13.82 0.96 0.79
N LYS A 90 -14.21 -0.27 0.41
CA LYS A 90 -14.43 -1.39 1.32
C LYS A 90 -13.13 -2.16 1.62
N ARG A 91 -12.25 -2.30 0.63
CA ARG A 91 -11.03 -3.12 0.74
C ARG A 91 -9.86 -2.37 1.38
N ASN A 92 -9.73 -1.07 1.11
CA ASN A 92 -8.60 -0.26 1.55
C ASN A 92 -9.05 0.91 2.43
N LEU A 93 -9.84 1.84 1.88
CA LEU A 93 -10.05 3.16 2.50
C LEU A 93 -10.63 3.07 3.91
N GLY A 94 -11.66 2.24 4.12
CA GLY A 94 -12.25 2.11 5.45
C GLY A 94 -11.32 1.53 6.52
N ARG A 95 -10.30 0.73 6.16
CA ARG A 95 -9.25 0.29 7.10
C ARG A 95 -8.24 1.42 7.32
N ASP A 96 -7.75 1.98 6.23
CA ASP A 96 -6.66 2.95 6.24
C ASP A 96 -7.06 4.20 7.03
N ASP A 97 -8.27 4.70 6.81
CA ASP A 97 -8.86 5.83 7.53
C ASP A 97 -8.89 5.60 9.05
N ARG A 98 -9.49 4.50 9.52
CA ARG A 98 -9.57 4.18 10.96
C ARG A 98 -8.19 4.03 11.61
N CYS A 99 -7.24 3.39 10.93
CA CYS A 99 -5.88 3.21 11.46
C CYS A 99 -5.11 4.53 11.56
N ILE A 100 -5.36 5.48 10.65
CA ILE A 100 -4.71 6.78 10.63
C ILE A 100 -5.38 7.74 11.63
N ALA A 101 -6.72 7.76 11.66
CA ALA A 101 -7.53 8.59 12.54
C ALA A 101 -7.32 8.28 14.03
N ASP A 102 -6.97 7.05 14.39
CA ASP A 102 -6.61 6.67 15.77
C ASP A 102 -5.41 7.47 16.31
N ASN A 103 -4.53 7.95 15.43
CA ASN A 103 -3.43 8.85 15.79
C ASN A 103 -3.80 10.35 15.71
N GLY A 104 -5.08 10.68 15.57
CA GLY A 104 -5.58 12.05 15.43
C GLY A 104 -5.15 12.73 14.13
N LYS A 105 -4.96 11.95 13.05
CA LYS A 105 -4.52 12.44 11.74
C LYS A 105 -5.58 12.19 10.67
N GLU A 106 -5.63 13.08 9.70
CA GLU A 106 -6.48 12.98 8.51
C GLU A 106 -5.69 12.39 7.35
N ALA A 107 -6.22 11.35 6.71
CA ALA A 107 -5.66 10.79 5.49
C ALA A 107 -6.20 11.54 4.27
N ARG A 108 -5.32 11.94 3.34
CA ARG A 108 -5.70 12.42 2.02
C ARG A 108 -5.13 11.50 0.95
N PHE A 109 -5.90 11.28 -0.11
CA PHE A 109 -5.61 10.30 -1.14
C PHE A 109 -5.49 10.98 -2.51
N PRO A 110 -4.35 11.60 -2.85
CA PRO A 110 -4.21 12.39 -4.08
C PRO A 110 -4.54 11.61 -5.36
N PHE A 111 -4.29 10.30 -5.38
CA PHE A 111 -4.63 9.48 -6.55
C PHE A 111 -6.14 9.27 -6.72
N LEU A 112 -6.95 9.53 -5.69
CA LEU A 112 -8.42 9.42 -5.76
C LEU A 112 -9.10 10.79 -5.93
N ASP A 113 -8.31 11.83 -6.20
CA ASP A 113 -8.83 13.11 -6.64
C ASP A 113 -9.51 12.96 -8.02
N GLU A 114 -10.67 13.59 -8.20
CA GLU A 114 -11.49 13.45 -9.41
C GLU A 114 -10.76 13.90 -10.67
N ASP A 115 -9.93 14.94 -10.59
CA ASP A 115 -9.17 15.44 -11.73
C ASP A 115 -8.05 14.47 -12.10
N VAL A 116 -7.39 13.86 -11.09
CA VAL A 116 -6.37 12.82 -11.32
C VAL A 116 -6.99 11.57 -11.94
N ILE A 117 -8.14 11.13 -11.43
CA ILE A 117 -8.88 9.99 -12.00
C ILE A 117 -9.25 10.28 -13.45
N ARG A 118 -9.82 11.46 -13.73
CA ARG A 118 -10.22 11.86 -15.09
C ARG A 118 -9.04 11.83 -16.05
N VAL A 119 -7.92 12.44 -15.69
CA VAL A 119 -6.70 12.43 -16.51
C VAL A 119 -6.25 11.00 -16.79
N LEU A 120 -6.22 10.11 -15.78
CA LEU A 120 -5.81 8.71 -15.98
C LEU A 120 -6.78 7.92 -16.87
N LEU A 121 -8.08 8.21 -16.81
CA LEU A 121 -9.10 7.58 -17.65
C LEU A 121 -9.04 8.03 -19.12
N ASP A 122 -8.53 9.23 -19.38
CA ASP A 122 -8.36 9.77 -20.74
C ASP A 122 -7.18 9.12 -21.48
N PHE A 123 -6.22 8.52 -20.76
CA PHE A 123 -5.12 7.78 -21.36
C PHE A 123 -5.55 6.37 -21.78
N PRO A 124 -5.13 5.89 -22.96
CA PRO A 124 -5.30 4.49 -23.30
C PRO A 124 -4.45 3.61 -22.37
N LEU A 125 -4.95 2.41 -22.04
CA LEU A 125 -4.31 1.54 -21.03
C LEU A 125 -2.87 1.14 -21.37
N TRP A 126 -2.49 1.09 -22.65
CA TRP A 126 -1.11 0.80 -23.07
C TRP A 126 -0.12 1.92 -22.77
N GLU A 127 -0.60 3.15 -22.57
CA GLU A 127 0.23 4.26 -22.07
C GLU A 127 0.37 4.20 -20.55
N VAL A 128 -0.69 3.77 -19.85
CA VAL A 128 -0.72 3.60 -18.39
C VAL A 128 0.18 2.45 -17.92
N ALA A 129 0.22 1.35 -18.67
CA ALA A 129 1.00 0.16 -18.33
C ALA A 129 1.44 -0.64 -19.58
N ASN A 130 2.61 -1.26 -19.49
CA ASN A 130 3.12 -2.22 -20.48
C ASN A 130 3.41 -3.56 -19.80
N LEU A 131 2.38 -4.40 -19.63
CA LEU A 131 2.47 -5.63 -18.84
C LEU A 131 3.16 -6.81 -19.55
N ASP A 132 3.69 -6.59 -20.76
CA ASP A 132 4.64 -7.50 -21.41
C ASP A 132 6.06 -7.32 -20.86
N GLN A 133 6.41 -6.12 -20.37
CA GLN A 133 7.68 -5.86 -19.69
C GLN A 133 7.70 -6.44 -18.28
N PRO A 134 8.88 -6.73 -17.68
CA PRO A 134 8.98 -7.26 -16.31
C PRO A 134 8.33 -6.38 -15.22
N SER A 135 8.14 -6.96 -14.03
CA SER A 135 7.69 -6.22 -12.86
C SER A 135 8.75 -5.21 -12.42
N GLY A 136 8.36 -3.99 -12.09
CA GLY A 136 9.29 -2.88 -11.84
C GLY A 136 9.52 -1.99 -13.07
N THR A 137 9.03 -2.39 -14.24
CA THR A 137 9.20 -1.65 -15.49
C THR A 137 7.85 -1.40 -16.16
N GLY A 138 7.09 -2.48 -16.37
CA GLY A 138 5.82 -2.44 -17.12
C GLY A 138 4.61 -1.99 -16.32
N ASP A 139 4.54 -2.38 -15.04
CA ASP A 139 3.52 -1.91 -14.12
C ASP A 139 3.74 -0.43 -13.79
N LYS A 140 2.65 0.34 -13.68
CA LYS A 140 2.69 1.76 -13.31
C LYS A 140 3.55 2.60 -14.25
N LYS A 141 3.67 2.22 -15.52
CA LYS A 141 4.52 2.88 -16.53
C LYS A 141 4.37 4.41 -16.49
N ILE A 142 3.14 4.92 -16.57
CA ILE A 142 2.86 6.36 -16.54
C ILE A 142 3.40 7.05 -15.27
N LEU A 143 3.30 6.39 -14.10
CA LEU A 143 3.81 6.96 -12.85
C LEU A 143 5.33 6.92 -12.77
N ARG A 144 5.97 5.93 -13.40
CA ARG A 144 7.43 5.84 -13.49
C ARG A 144 7.97 6.95 -14.39
N GLU A 145 7.32 7.17 -15.53
CA GLU A 145 7.65 8.28 -16.45
C GLU A 145 7.47 9.64 -15.77
N VAL A 146 6.37 9.87 -15.05
CA VAL A 146 6.18 11.10 -14.25
C VAL A 146 7.25 11.23 -13.16
N ALA A 147 7.61 10.14 -12.48
CA ALA A 147 8.68 10.17 -11.47
C ALA A 147 10.04 10.55 -12.09
N GLU A 148 10.38 10.04 -13.28
CA GLU A 148 11.59 10.42 -14.01
C GLU A 148 11.58 11.90 -14.41
N LEU A 149 10.44 12.42 -14.89
CA LEU A 149 10.27 13.84 -15.23
C LEU A 149 10.47 14.76 -14.01
N LEU A 150 10.12 14.28 -12.82
CA LEU A 150 10.31 15.00 -11.56
C LEU A 150 11.71 14.77 -10.93
N GLY A 151 12.60 14.02 -11.59
CA GLY A 151 13.95 13.71 -11.09
C GLY A 151 13.97 12.65 -9.97
N LEU A 152 12.87 11.91 -9.77
CA LEU A 152 12.74 10.86 -8.75
C LEU A 152 13.21 9.50 -9.29
N TYR A 153 14.43 9.43 -9.84
CA TYR A 153 14.94 8.26 -10.56
C TYR A 153 14.92 6.97 -9.73
N GLU A 154 15.30 7.04 -8.45
CA GLU A 154 15.25 5.89 -7.54
C GLU A 154 13.83 5.38 -7.33
N ALA A 155 12.85 6.28 -7.20
CA ALA A 155 11.45 5.89 -7.04
C ALA A 155 10.87 5.28 -8.34
N ALA A 156 11.31 5.78 -9.50
CA ALA A 156 10.84 5.35 -10.80
C ALA A 156 11.16 3.88 -11.12
N VAL A 157 12.24 3.33 -10.55
CA VAL A 157 12.67 1.93 -10.83
C VAL A 157 12.22 0.93 -9.76
N LEU A 158 11.70 1.38 -8.61
CA LEU A 158 11.34 0.47 -7.52
C LEU A 158 10.12 -0.39 -7.89
N PRO A 159 10.21 -1.73 -7.76
CA PRO A 159 9.06 -2.60 -7.98
C PRO A 159 8.01 -2.40 -6.89
N LYS A 160 6.74 -2.51 -7.25
CA LYS A 160 5.63 -2.38 -6.29
C LYS A 160 5.78 -3.41 -5.18
N ARG A 161 5.79 -2.92 -3.93
CA ARG A 161 5.81 -3.76 -2.72
C ARG A 161 4.73 -3.31 -1.76
N ALA A 162 3.86 -4.23 -1.35
CA ALA A 162 2.82 -3.89 -0.38
C ALA A 162 3.43 -3.50 0.97
N ILE A 163 2.82 -2.55 1.68
CA ILE A 163 3.38 -1.96 2.91
C ILE A 163 3.70 -3.00 3.98
N GLN A 164 2.87 -4.03 4.15
CA GLN A 164 3.10 -5.12 5.11
C GLN A 164 4.39 -5.92 4.83
N PHE A 165 4.82 -5.99 3.57
CA PHE A 165 6.07 -6.63 3.19
C PHE A 165 7.23 -5.66 3.25
N GLY A 166 7.01 -4.39 2.88
CA GLY A 166 8.02 -3.32 2.96
C GLY A 166 8.47 -3.05 4.40
N SER A 167 7.51 -2.97 5.32
CA SER A 167 7.75 -2.77 6.76
C SER A 167 8.21 -4.03 7.49
N ARG A 168 8.21 -5.19 6.83
CA ARG A 168 8.48 -6.52 7.39
C ARG A 168 7.48 -6.96 8.48
N ILE A 169 6.39 -6.22 8.72
CA ILE A 169 5.34 -6.61 9.69
C ILE A 169 4.74 -7.97 9.36
N ALA A 170 4.52 -8.28 8.08
CA ALA A 170 4.01 -9.60 7.69
C ALA A 170 4.94 -10.73 8.14
N ARG A 171 6.27 -10.53 8.09
CA ARG A 171 7.25 -11.52 8.54
C ARG A 171 7.17 -11.73 10.06
N GLU A 172 7.12 -10.64 10.82
CA GLU A 172 7.05 -10.71 12.29
C GLU A 172 5.72 -11.31 12.76
N SER A 173 4.61 -10.91 12.12
CA SER A 173 3.28 -11.47 12.35
C SER A 173 3.24 -12.98 12.04
N ASN A 174 3.79 -13.40 10.90
CA ASN A 174 3.83 -14.81 10.52
C ASN A 174 4.68 -15.64 11.48
N ARG A 175 5.86 -15.13 11.90
CA ARG A 175 6.72 -15.82 12.86
C ARG A 175 6.02 -15.98 14.21
N LYS A 176 5.32 -14.95 14.68
CA LYS A 176 4.59 -14.99 15.95
C LYS A 176 3.40 -15.96 15.92
N ASN A 177 2.64 -15.97 14.84
CA ASN A 177 1.37 -16.72 14.77
C ASN A 177 1.52 -18.15 14.22
N PHE A 178 2.52 -18.41 13.38
CA PHE A 178 2.71 -19.70 12.69
C PHE A 178 4.13 -20.27 12.84
N GLY A 179 5.01 -19.61 13.59
CA GLY A 179 6.41 -20.02 13.77
C GLY A 179 7.33 -19.68 12.58
N SER A 180 6.82 -19.70 11.35
CA SER A 180 7.57 -19.33 10.15
C SER A 180 6.69 -18.82 9.00
N ASN A 181 7.29 -18.14 8.03
CA ASN A 181 6.60 -17.76 6.79
C ASN A 181 6.12 -18.99 5.99
N ARG A 182 6.90 -20.08 5.98
CA ARG A 182 6.53 -21.30 5.24
C ARG A 182 5.27 -21.92 5.82
N ALA A 183 5.20 -22.01 7.15
CA ALA A 183 4.02 -22.51 7.86
C ALA A 183 2.80 -21.60 7.66
N ALA A 184 2.98 -20.27 7.69
CA ALA A 184 1.89 -19.32 7.42
C ALA A 184 1.31 -19.48 6.00
N ASN A 185 2.16 -19.70 4.99
CA ASN A 185 1.72 -19.93 3.61
C ASN A 185 0.95 -21.24 3.48
N GLN A 186 1.37 -22.31 4.16
CA GLN A 186 0.68 -23.60 4.18
C GLN A 186 -0.68 -23.52 4.88
N ALA A 187 -0.79 -22.70 5.92
CA ALA A 187 -2.01 -22.54 6.72
C ALA A 187 -3.11 -21.70 6.05
N SER A 188 -2.90 -21.19 4.82
CA SER A 188 -3.86 -20.34 4.09
C SER A 188 -4.44 -19.24 4.99
N ALA A 189 -3.57 -18.37 5.54
CA ALA A 189 -3.85 -17.32 6.53
C ALA A 189 -4.86 -16.22 6.08
N GLY A 190 -5.98 -16.60 5.47
CA GLY A 190 -7.01 -15.72 4.93
C GLY A 190 -7.95 -15.15 5.99
N SER A 191 -7.84 -15.52 7.26
CA SER A 191 -8.72 -14.99 8.31
C SER A 191 -8.07 -14.88 9.69
N VAL A 192 -8.30 -13.72 10.34
CA VAL A 192 -7.97 -13.43 11.73
C VAL A 192 -9.23 -13.63 12.56
N LYS A 193 -9.16 -14.50 13.57
CA LYS A 193 -10.20 -14.57 14.62
C LYS A 193 -9.88 -13.49 15.66
N ILE A 194 -10.57 -12.36 15.60
CA ILE A 194 -10.50 -11.38 16.69
C ILE A 194 -11.31 -11.94 17.87
N CYS A 195 -10.62 -12.37 18.92
CA CYS A 195 -11.28 -12.79 20.15
C CYS A 195 -11.87 -11.54 20.81
N ARG A 196 -13.20 -11.39 20.81
CA ARG A 196 -13.87 -10.39 21.64
C ARG A 196 -13.63 -10.80 23.10
N LYS A 197 -12.87 -10.00 23.85
CA LYS A 197 -12.93 -10.09 25.32
C LYS A 197 -14.35 -9.70 25.74
N SER A 198 -15.17 -10.69 26.08
CA SER A 198 -16.44 -10.50 26.76
C SER A 198 -16.16 -10.22 28.24
N ASN A 199 -15.80 -8.99 28.56
CA ASN A 199 -15.78 -8.51 29.94
C ASN A 199 -16.78 -7.36 30.08
N PHE A 200 -18.05 -7.74 30.27
CA PHE A 200 -19.00 -6.97 31.06
C PHE A 200 -19.71 -7.95 31.98
N ASN A 201 -19.22 -8.00 33.21
CA ASN A 201 -19.96 -8.21 34.45
C ASN A 201 -19.20 -7.43 35.53
#